data_AF-A0A8T2K5L0-F1
#
_entry.id   AF-A0A8T2K5L0-F1
#
_cell.length_a   1.000
_cell.length_b   1.000
_cell.length_c   1.000
_cell.angle_alpha   90.00
_cell.angle_beta   90.00
_cell.angle_gamma   90.00
#
_symmetry.space_group_name_H-M   'P 1'
#
loop_
_entity.id
_entity.type
_entity.pdbx_description
1 polymer ?
#
loop_
_entity_poly.entity_id
_entity_poly.type
_entity_poly.pdbx_seq_one_letter_code
_entity_poly.pdbx_strand_id
1 'polypeptide(L)'
;MAFASFCLVVLSALLVQSLSIPDPTLDNHWELWVKTHQKNYKDEKAELARRTIWEQTLKFIMVHNLEYSMGRHSYEVGMNHLGDLTAKEVAGTMKGFIAQEAHWTNWTELPMELMAALPPAIDWREKGCVTRVKNQGQCGSCYAFSSVGALECQWKKKTGQLISLSEQNLLDCSNITGNKGCIGGFMPNSFQYIINYGIEAEVGNCLFNRAKVAAKCSSFVNLPSGNEQALMMAVATIGPVSVAIDSNHNEFIYYKKGWFLMEKLCC
;
A
#
# COMPACT_ATOMS: atom_id res chain seq x y z
N MET A 1 5.60 73.93 22.97
CA MET A 1 4.59 72.86 23.14
C MET A 1 4.40 72.22 21.76
N ALA A 2 5.35 71.40 21.31
CA ALA A 2 5.46 69.94 21.48
C ALA A 2 4.31 69.15 20.79
N PHE A 3 4.56 68.70 19.55
CA PHE A 3 4.66 67.30 19.07
C PHE A 3 3.31 66.55 19.05
N ALA A 4 2.67 66.38 17.87
CA ALA A 4 2.93 65.41 16.81
C ALA A 4 1.91 64.25 16.87
N SER A 5 0.93 64.30 15.97
CA SER A 5 -0.11 63.29 15.80
C SER A 5 0.45 62.13 14.98
N PHE A 6 0.62 60.96 15.60
CA PHE A 6 1.08 59.74 14.95
C PHE A 6 -0.12 58.98 14.36
N CYS A 7 -0.31 59.07 13.04
CA CYS A 7 -1.20 58.15 12.33
C CYS A 7 -0.49 56.79 12.17
N LEU A 8 -0.90 55.81 12.98
CA LEU A 8 -0.57 54.39 12.77
C LEU A 8 -1.41 53.85 11.62
N VAL A 9 -0.82 53.76 10.42
CA VAL A 9 -1.39 52.96 9.32
C VAL A 9 -1.03 51.51 9.58
N VAL A 10 -2.00 50.74 10.08
CA VAL A 10 -1.89 49.28 10.19
C VAL A 10 -2.09 48.68 8.79
N LEU A 11 -0.98 48.35 8.12
CA LEU A 11 -0.99 47.53 6.91
C LEU A 11 -1.28 46.08 7.30
N SER A 12 -2.55 45.68 7.25
CA SER A 12 -2.93 44.27 7.29
C SER A 12 -2.53 43.63 5.96
N ALA A 13 -1.43 42.87 5.97
CA ALA A 13 -1.09 41.98 4.87
C ALA A 13 -2.12 40.84 4.83
N LEU A 14 -3.14 41.00 3.98
CA LEU A 14 -4.00 39.88 3.58
C LEU A 14 -3.13 38.92 2.75
N LEU A 15 -2.69 37.82 3.38
CA LEU A 15 -2.23 36.63 2.67
C LEU A 15 -3.42 36.06 1.90
N VAL A 16 -3.68 36.62 0.72
CA VAL A 16 -4.53 35.96 -0.28
C VAL A 16 -3.77 34.72 -0.69
N GLN A 17 -4.18 33.56 -0.19
CA GLN A 17 -3.78 32.28 -0.79
C GLN A 17 -4.28 32.33 -2.23
N SER A 18 -3.36 32.54 -3.17
CA SER A 18 -3.68 32.51 -4.60
C SER A 18 -4.16 31.09 -4.90
N LEU A 19 -5.48 30.90 -5.03
CA LEU A 19 -6.05 29.73 -5.66
C LEU A 19 -5.45 29.69 -7.07
N SER A 20 -4.50 28.77 -7.27
CA SER A 20 -3.91 28.56 -8.59
C SER A 20 -5.03 28.06 -9.49
N ILE A 21 -5.43 28.89 -10.44
CA ILE A 21 -6.38 28.52 -11.47
C ILE A 21 -5.75 27.38 -12.27
N PRO A 22 -6.46 26.27 -12.52
CA PRO A 22 -5.94 25.16 -13.34
C PRO A 22 -5.43 25.64 -14.69
N ASP A 23 -4.38 24.98 -15.20
CA ASP A 23 -3.82 25.31 -16.50
C ASP A 23 -4.78 24.85 -17.62
N PRO A 24 -5.35 25.77 -18.42
CA PRO A 24 -6.29 25.43 -19.48
C PRO A 24 -5.67 24.59 -20.61
N THR A 25 -4.34 24.59 -20.74
CA THR A 25 -3.66 23.74 -21.74
C THR A 25 -3.73 22.25 -21.41
N LEU A 26 -4.05 21.91 -20.16
CA LEU A 26 -4.15 20.54 -19.66
C LEU A 26 -5.60 20.00 -19.66
N ASP A 27 -6.60 20.75 -20.14
CA ASP A 27 -8.02 20.38 -20.02
C ASP A 27 -8.34 19.08 -20.75
N ASN A 28 -7.90 18.93 -22.00
CA ASN A 28 -8.06 17.67 -22.74
C ASN A 28 -7.37 16.48 -22.03
N HIS A 29 -6.26 16.73 -21.35
CA HIS A 29 -5.54 15.70 -20.60
C HIS A 29 -6.29 15.32 -19.31
N TRP A 30 -6.94 16.29 -18.65
CA TRP A 30 -7.84 16.05 -17.52
C TRP A 30 -8.96 15.10 -17.90
N GLU A 31 -9.72 15.48 -18.94
CA GLU A 31 -10.93 14.79 -19.36
C GLU A 31 -10.61 13.35 -19.75
N LEU A 32 -9.49 13.16 -20.48
CA LEU A 32 -9.00 11.85 -20.85
C LEU A 32 -8.61 11.01 -19.61
N TRP A 33 -7.92 11.62 -18.64
CA TRP A 33 -7.52 10.93 -17.41
C TRP A 33 -8.73 10.55 -16.55
N VAL A 34 -9.69 11.47 -16.36
CA VAL A 34 -10.97 11.26 -15.65
C VAL A 34 -11.72 10.08 -16.28
N LYS A 35 -11.85 10.07 -17.61
CA LYS A 35 -12.50 8.99 -18.35
C LYS A 35 -11.76 7.66 -18.23
N THR A 36 -10.43 7.68 -18.35
CA THR A 36 -9.58 6.48 -18.27
C THR A 36 -9.69 5.80 -16.90
N HIS A 37 -9.75 6.59 -15.83
CA HIS A 37 -9.83 6.09 -14.46
C HIS A 37 -11.25 6.06 -13.88
N GLN A 38 -12.26 6.28 -14.72
CA GLN A 38 -13.68 6.25 -14.36
C GLN A 38 -13.98 7.13 -13.13
N LYS A 39 -13.37 8.31 -13.10
CA LYS A 39 -13.53 9.25 -12.00
C LYS A 39 -14.91 9.90 -12.08
N ASN A 40 -15.53 10.06 -10.92
CA ASN A 40 -16.81 10.71 -10.77
C ASN A 40 -16.75 11.65 -9.57
N TYR A 41 -17.17 12.90 -9.77
CA TYR A 41 -17.11 13.95 -8.77
C TYR A 41 -18.52 14.43 -8.44
N LYS A 42 -18.72 14.81 -7.17
CA LYS A 42 -20.05 15.18 -6.65
C LYS A 42 -20.58 16.47 -7.31
N ASP A 43 -19.69 17.43 -7.51
CA ASP A 43 -19.99 18.77 -8.02
C ASP A 43 -18.72 19.38 -8.63
N GLU A 44 -18.90 20.46 -9.40
CA GLU A 44 -17.81 21.17 -10.10
C GLU A 44 -16.74 21.69 -9.12
N LYS A 45 -17.12 22.06 -7.90
CA LYS A 45 -16.16 22.53 -6.89
C LYS A 45 -15.25 21.39 -6.41
N ALA A 46 -15.82 20.20 -6.19
CA ALA A 46 -15.05 19.01 -5.86
C ALA A 46 -14.14 18.59 -7.01
N GLU A 47 -14.64 18.63 -8.25
CA GLU A 47 -13.83 18.36 -9.44
C GLU A 47 -12.67 19.35 -9.59
N LEU A 48 -12.92 20.65 -9.41
CA LEU A 48 -11.89 21.68 -9.49
C LEU A 48 -10.78 21.45 -8.46
N ALA A 49 -11.13 21.09 -7.22
CA ALA A 49 -10.15 20.74 -6.19
C ALA A 49 -9.30 19.52 -6.57
N ARG A 50 -9.93 18.50 -7.17
CA ARG A 50 -9.26 17.28 -7.65
C ARG A 50 -8.33 17.54 -8.83
N ARG A 51 -8.76 18.40 -9.75
CA ARG A 51 -7.95 18.89 -10.87
C ARG A 51 -6.70 19.62 -10.39
N THR A 52 -6.81 20.49 -9.39
CA THR A 52 -5.64 21.17 -8.79
C THR A 52 -4.64 20.18 -8.20
N ILE A 53 -5.10 19.16 -7.49
CA ILE A 53 -4.22 18.11 -6.94
C ILE A 53 -3.56 17.33 -8.08
N TRP A 54 -4.31 16.98 -9.12
CA TRP A 54 -3.79 16.26 -10.27
C TRP A 54 -2.69 17.02 -11.01
N GLU A 55 -2.82 18.33 -11.18
CA GLU A 55 -1.77 19.17 -11.80
C GLU A 55 -0.50 19.24 -10.93
N GLN A 56 -0.66 19.32 -9.61
CA GLN A 56 0.47 19.27 -8.68
C GLN A 56 1.19 17.92 -8.76
N THR A 57 0.44 16.83 -8.82
CA THR A 57 0.97 15.48 -9.03
C THR A 57 1.70 15.36 -10.36
N LEU A 58 1.12 15.92 -11.44
CA LEU A 58 1.75 15.92 -12.76
C LEU A 58 3.09 16.66 -12.73
N LYS A 59 3.15 17.82 -12.08
CA LYS A 59 4.40 18.59 -11.90
C LYS A 59 5.45 17.80 -11.12
N PHE A 60 5.05 17.13 -10.03
CA PHE A 60 5.94 16.24 -9.27
C PHE A 60 6.52 15.14 -10.18
N ILE A 61 5.67 14.45 -10.94
CA ILE A 61 6.09 13.38 -11.86
C ILE A 61 7.09 13.90 -12.91
N MET A 62 6.82 15.08 -13.49
CA MET A 62 7.69 15.68 -14.51
C MET A 62 9.08 15.99 -13.95
N VAL A 63 9.16 16.60 -12.76
CA VAL A 63 10.44 16.94 -12.12
C VAL A 63 11.20 15.66 -11.73
N HIS A 64 10.54 14.71 -11.07
CA HIS A 64 11.17 13.44 -10.68
C HIS A 64 11.71 12.68 -11.90
N ASN A 65 10.95 12.62 -12.99
CA ASN A 65 11.39 11.89 -14.19
C ASN A 65 12.49 12.62 -14.98
N LEU A 66 12.58 13.96 -14.87
CA LEU A 66 13.74 14.70 -15.34
C LEU A 66 14.99 14.32 -14.53
N GLU A 67 14.88 14.25 -13.21
CA GLU A 67 15.98 13.80 -12.33
C GLU A 67 16.39 12.34 -12.60
N TYR A 68 15.42 11.45 -12.83
CA TYR A 68 15.66 10.08 -13.30
C TYR A 68 16.45 10.06 -14.61
N SER A 69 16.10 10.90 -15.59
CA SER A 69 16.83 10.97 -16.87
C SER A 69 18.28 11.44 -16.73
N MET A 70 18.60 12.12 -15.62
CA MET A 70 19.94 12.54 -15.23
C MET A 70 20.66 11.51 -14.34
N GLY A 71 20.07 10.32 -14.14
CA GLY A 71 20.65 9.26 -13.31
C GLY A 71 20.62 9.53 -11.81
N ARG A 72 19.79 10.49 -11.35
CA ARG A 72 19.67 10.80 -9.90
C ARG A 72 18.79 9.80 -9.16
N HIS A 73 17.86 9.16 -9.88
CA HIS A 73 16.96 8.14 -9.35
C HIS A 73 17.16 6.82 -10.08
N SER A 74 16.93 5.71 -9.39
CA SER A 74 16.95 4.35 -9.97
C SER A 74 15.58 3.89 -10.47
N TYR A 75 14.55 4.74 -10.41
CA TYR A 75 13.18 4.44 -10.77
C TYR A 75 12.47 5.63 -11.44
N GLU A 76 11.39 5.32 -12.16
CA GLU A 76 10.48 6.27 -12.81
C GLU A 76 9.14 6.28 -12.07
N VAL A 77 8.52 7.46 -11.95
CA VAL A 77 7.14 7.61 -11.46
C VAL A 77 6.19 7.92 -12.62
N GLY A 78 4.90 7.73 -12.43
CA GLY A 78 3.92 7.96 -13.47
C GLY A 78 2.53 8.23 -12.91
N MET A 79 1.75 8.96 -13.72
CA MET A 79 0.38 9.28 -13.39
C MET A 79 -0.44 7.98 -13.36
N ASN A 80 -1.20 7.77 -12.29
CA ASN A 80 -2.06 6.61 -12.11
C ASN A 80 -3.44 7.03 -11.57
N HIS A 81 -4.27 6.05 -11.21
CA HIS A 81 -5.62 6.29 -10.71
C HIS A 81 -5.68 7.05 -9.36
N LEU A 82 -4.56 7.26 -8.67
CA LEU A 82 -4.46 8.03 -7.43
C LEU A 82 -4.05 9.49 -7.67
N GLY A 83 -3.87 9.89 -8.93
CA GLY A 83 -3.31 11.20 -9.30
C GLY A 83 -4.02 12.43 -8.72
N ASP A 84 -5.32 12.32 -8.43
CA ASP A 84 -6.14 13.37 -7.84
C ASP A 84 -6.27 13.28 -6.30
N LEU A 85 -5.47 12.42 -5.66
CA LEU A 85 -5.43 12.25 -4.21
C LEU A 85 -4.08 12.72 -3.66
N THR A 86 -4.12 13.38 -2.51
CA THR A 86 -2.92 13.69 -1.74
C THR A 86 -2.39 12.43 -1.03
N ALA A 87 -1.10 12.39 -0.70
CA ALA A 87 -0.52 11.30 0.08
C ALA A 87 -1.26 11.04 1.40
N LYS A 88 -1.77 12.13 2.03
CA LYS A 88 -2.57 12.04 3.26
C LYS A 88 -3.93 11.37 3.03
N GLU A 89 -4.60 11.65 1.91
CA GLU A 89 -5.86 10.99 1.55
C GLU A 89 -5.66 9.51 1.24
N VAL A 90 -4.61 9.17 0.50
CA VAL A 90 -4.23 7.77 0.25
C VAL A 90 -3.92 7.06 1.57
N ALA A 91 -3.15 7.69 2.46
CA ALA A 91 -2.83 7.13 3.77
C ALA A 91 -4.06 6.94 4.67
N GLY A 92 -4.99 7.89 4.65
CA GLY A 92 -6.19 7.84 5.49
C GLY A 92 -7.27 6.86 5.01
N THR A 93 -7.23 6.44 3.75
CA THR A 93 -8.33 5.63 3.16
C THR A 93 -7.90 4.28 2.60
N MET A 94 -6.64 4.12 2.20
CA MET A 94 -6.13 2.92 1.52
C MET A 94 -5.03 2.22 2.30
N LYS A 95 -4.82 2.59 3.56
CA LYS A 95 -3.84 1.94 4.44
C LYS A 95 -4.52 1.56 5.74
N GLY A 96 -4.09 0.45 6.32
CA GLY A 96 -4.66 0.00 7.57
C GLY A 96 -3.77 -1.01 8.27
N PHE A 97 -2.45 -0.89 8.14
CA PHE A 97 -1.56 -1.61 9.02
C PHE A 97 -1.61 -0.97 10.42
N ILE A 98 -1.93 -1.78 11.44
CA ILE A 98 -1.89 -1.37 12.84
C ILE A 98 -0.77 -2.15 13.51
N ALA A 99 0.32 -1.47 13.85
CA ALA A 99 1.44 -2.06 14.56
C ALA A 99 1.00 -2.59 15.93
N GLN A 100 1.43 -3.80 16.27
CA GLN A 100 1.20 -4.44 17.57
C GLN A 100 2.48 -5.14 18.00
N GLU A 101 2.71 -5.25 19.31
CA GLU A 101 3.86 -6.00 19.83
C GLU A 101 3.73 -7.48 19.45
N ALA A 102 4.80 -8.02 18.89
CA ALA A 102 4.85 -9.41 18.46
C ALA A 102 5.13 -10.31 19.67
N HIS A 103 4.09 -10.84 20.31
CA HIS A 103 4.22 -11.86 21.38
C HIS A 103 4.22 -13.30 20.84
N TRP A 104 4.39 -13.49 19.54
CA TRP A 104 4.26 -14.78 18.87
C TRP A 104 5.59 -15.52 18.75
N THR A 105 5.53 -16.82 18.43
CA THR A 105 6.72 -17.66 18.28
C THR A 105 7.69 -17.06 17.28
N ASN A 106 8.92 -16.82 17.75
CA ASN A 106 9.97 -16.21 16.95
C ASN A 106 10.63 -17.24 16.03
N TRP A 107 11.05 -16.75 14.85
CA TRP A 107 11.89 -17.48 13.91
C TRP A 107 13.08 -18.13 14.61
N THR A 108 13.31 -19.40 14.32
CA THR A 108 14.58 -20.06 14.65
C THR A 108 15.50 -19.88 13.45
N GLU A 109 16.67 -19.27 13.67
CA GLU A 109 17.64 -19.06 12.60
C GLU A 109 18.01 -20.39 11.93
N LEU A 110 17.98 -20.40 10.59
CA LEU A 110 18.45 -21.53 9.80
C LEU A 110 19.98 -21.51 9.73
N PRO A 111 20.63 -22.68 9.60
CA PRO A 111 22.10 -22.76 9.53
C PRO A 111 22.68 -21.92 8.38
N MET A 112 23.83 -21.30 8.62
CA MET A 112 24.50 -20.42 7.65
C MET A 112 24.92 -21.16 6.37
N GLU A 113 25.18 -22.47 6.42
CA GLU A 113 25.46 -23.26 5.22
C GLU A 113 24.29 -23.24 4.22
N LEU A 114 23.05 -23.09 4.71
CA LEU A 114 21.86 -23.01 3.87
C LEU A 114 21.81 -21.69 3.09
N MET A 115 22.43 -20.61 3.61
CA MET A 115 22.50 -19.31 2.91
C MET A 115 23.37 -19.37 1.66
N ALA A 116 24.52 -20.05 1.74
CA ALA A 116 25.44 -20.19 0.61
C ALA A 116 24.85 -21.00 -0.55
N ALA A 117 23.85 -21.83 -0.27
CA ALA A 117 23.15 -22.65 -1.25
C ALA A 117 21.90 -21.97 -1.87
N LEU A 118 21.54 -20.75 -1.45
CA LEU A 118 20.36 -20.07 -1.97
C LEU A 118 20.54 -19.64 -3.43
N PRO A 119 19.46 -19.64 -4.24
CA PRO A 119 19.52 -19.11 -5.58
C PRO A 119 19.80 -17.59 -5.56
N PRO A 120 20.54 -17.05 -6.54
CA PRO A 120 20.83 -15.61 -6.60
C PRO A 120 19.59 -14.74 -6.83
N ALA A 121 18.51 -15.33 -7.35
CA ALA A 121 17.22 -14.68 -7.54
C ALA A 121 16.08 -15.70 -7.43
N ILE A 122 14.93 -15.27 -6.92
CA ILE A 122 13.70 -16.05 -6.89
C ILE A 122 12.50 -15.17 -7.23
N ASP A 123 11.63 -15.69 -8.10
CA ASP A 123 10.34 -15.07 -8.39
C ASP A 123 9.22 -16.10 -8.23
N TRP A 124 8.41 -15.93 -7.18
CA TRP A 124 7.29 -16.84 -6.90
C TRP A 124 6.14 -16.72 -7.91
N ARG A 125 6.10 -15.66 -8.73
CA ARG A 125 5.15 -15.53 -9.84
C ARG A 125 5.42 -16.57 -10.92
N GLU A 126 6.69 -16.76 -11.27
CA GLU A 126 7.13 -17.77 -12.24
C GLU A 126 6.93 -19.21 -11.72
N LYS A 127 6.89 -19.37 -10.40
CA LYS A 127 6.61 -20.67 -9.74
C LYS A 127 5.10 -20.97 -9.63
N GLY A 128 4.23 -20.11 -10.15
CA GLY A 128 2.77 -20.31 -10.12
C GLY A 128 2.20 -20.27 -8.70
N CYS A 129 2.82 -19.48 -7.81
CA CYS A 129 2.48 -19.37 -6.39
C CYS A 129 1.79 -18.05 -6.03
N VAL A 130 1.63 -17.14 -7.00
CA VAL A 130 1.09 -15.79 -6.80
C VAL A 130 -0.16 -15.63 -7.66
N THR A 131 -1.27 -15.24 -7.05
CA THR A 131 -2.52 -14.93 -7.75
C THR A 131 -2.43 -13.58 -8.49
N ARG A 132 -3.49 -13.19 -9.21
CA ARG A 132 -3.53 -11.86 -9.85
C ARG A 132 -3.40 -10.75 -8.79
N VAL A 133 -2.82 -9.62 -9.19
CA VAL A 133 -2.87 -8.41 -8.36
C VAL A 133 -4.34 -8.02 -8.13
N LYS A 134 -4.70 -7.75 -6.88
CA LYS A 134 -6.04 -7.31 -6.46
C LYS A 134 -6.04 -5.83 -6.08
N ASN A 135 -7.22 -5.27 -5.83
CA ASN A 135 -7.39 -3.86 -5.44
C ASN A 135 -8.24 -3.75 -4.18
N GLN A 136 -7.65 -3.21 -3.11
CA GLN A 136 -8.34 -3.02 -1.83
C GLN A 136 -9.32 -1.84 -1.82
N GLY A 137 -9.20 -0.92 -2.79
CA GLY A 137 -10.00 0.30 -2.87
C GLY A 137 -9.79 1.23 -1.68
N GLN A 138 -10.82 2.01 -1.36
CA GLN A 138 -10.85 2.96 -0.23
C GLN A 138 -11.19 2.25 1.09
N CYS A 139 -10.43 1.20 1.42
CA CYS A 139 -10.54 0.44 2.65
C CYS A 139 -9.13 0.14 3.17
N GLY A 140 -8.88 0.30 4.48
CA GLY A 140 -7.62 -0.02 5.14
C GLY A 140 -7.40 -1.53 5.33
N SER A 141 -7.58 -2.32 4.28
CA SER A 141 -7.55 -3.78 4.33
C SER A 141 -6.24 -4.41 3.87
N CYS A 142 -5.17 -3.62 3.69
CA CYS A 142 -3.86 -4.11 3.22
C CYS A 142 -3.32 -5.31 4.03
N TYR A 143 -3.60 -5.38 5.34
CA TYR A 143 -3.24 -6.51 6.19
C TYR A 143 -3.92 -7.83 5.75
N ALA A 144 -5.17 -7.77 5.28
CA ALA A 144 -5.90 -8.93 4.81
C ALA A 144 -5.31 -9.44 3.49
N PHE A 145 -5.09 -8.54 2.52
CA PHE A 145 -4.42 -8.87 1.25
C PHE A 145 -3.02 -9.46 1.47
N SER A 146 -2.24 -8.85 2.37
CA SER A 146 -0.89 -9.33 2.71
C SER A 146 -0.92 -10.73 3.32
N SER A 147 -1.90 -11.01 4.20
CA SER A 147 -2.06 -12.32 4.83
C SER A 147 -2.52 -13.39 3.85
N VAL A 148 -3.49 -13.05 2.99
CA VAL A 148 -4.03 -13.93 1.95
C VAL A 148 -2.95 -14.31 0.96
N GLY A 149 -2.20 -13.34 0.40
CA GLY A 149 -1.16 -13.63 -0.60
C GLY A 149 -0.07 -14.58 -0.09
N ALA A 150 0.34 -14.45 1.18
CA ALA A 150 1.28 -15.39 1.80
C ALA A 150 0.68 -16.80 1.94
N LEU A 151 -0.59 -16.91 2.37
CA LEU A 151 -1.27 -18.18 2.55
C LEU A 151 -1.58 -18.90 1.23
N GLU A 152 -1.94 -18.17 0.16
CA GLU A 152 -2.23 -18.73 -1.16
C GLU A 152 -1.06 -19.55 -1.71
N CYS A 153 0.17 -19.05 -1.60
CA CYS A 153 1.35 -19.82 -2.01
C CYS A 153 1.60 -21.03 -1.11
N GLN A 154 1.45 -20.90 0.22
CA GLN A 154 1.60 -22.06 1.11
C GLN A 154 0.57 -23.15 0.80
N TRP A 155 -0.67 -22.76 0.49
CA TRP A 155 -1.72 -23.67 0.07
C TRP A 155 -1.40 -24.36 -1.26
N LYS A 156 -0.90 -23.59 -2.25
CA LYS A 156 -0.40 -24.14 -3.53
C LYS A 156 0.73 -25.14 -3.33
N LYS A 157 1.72 -24.83 -2.48
CA LYS A 157 2.83 -25.75 -2.16
C LYS A 157 2.33 -27.04 -1.51
N LYS A 158 1.32 -26.95 -0.64
CA LYS A 158 0.76 -28.10 0.08
C LYS A 158 -0.13 -28.99 -0.80
N THR A 159 -0.95 -28.39 -1.66
CA THR A 159 -2.04 -29.09 -2.36
C THR A 159 -1.84 -29.22 -3.86
N GLY A 160 -0.89 -28.48 -4.43
CA GLY A 160 -0.74 -28.34 -5.88
C GLY A 160 -1.76 -27.41 -6.54
N GLN A 161 -2.71 -26.83 -5.78
CA GLN A 161 -3.77 -25.96 -6.33
C GLN A 161 -3.60 -24.52 -5.87
N LEU A 162 -3.58 -23.58 -6.84
CA LEU A 162 -3.55 -22.15 -6.55
C LEU A 162 -5.00 -21.67 -6.56
N ILE A 163 -5.48 -21.22 -5.41
CA ILE A 163 -6.84 -20.71 -5.25
C ILE A 163 -6.76 -19.26 -4.76
N SER A 164 -7.65 -18.41 -5.24
CA SER A 164 -7.81 -17.05 -4.72
C SER A 164 -8.59 -17.13 -3.42
N LEU A 165 -8.02 -16.67 -2.30
CA LEU A 165 -8.68 -16.66 -1.00
C LEU A 165 -9.39 -15.33 -0.73
N SER A 166 -10.37 -15.34 0.16
CA SER A 166 -11.23 -14.18 0.43
C SER A 166 -10.61 -13.24 1.45
N GLU A 167 -10.10 -12.09 1.01
CA GLU A 167 -9.75 -11.00 1.94
C GLU A 167 -10.98 -10.54 2.72
N GLN A 168 -12.14 -10.46 2.06
CA GLN A 168 -13.40 -10.03 2.67
C GLN A 168 -13.76 -10.87 3.91
N ASN A 169 -13.51 -12.18 3.89
CA ASN A 169 -13.68 -13.04 5.05
C ASN A 169 -12.84 -12.54 6.26
N LEU A 170 -11.61 -12.10 6.04
CA LEU A 170 -10.78 -11.53 7.09
C LEU A 170 -11.31 -10.17 7.55
N LEU A 171 -11.76 -9.30 6.63
CA LEU A 171 -12.32 -7.99 6.99
C LEU A 171 -13.53 -8.15 7.93
N ASP A 172 -14.40 -9.12 7.65
CA ASP A 172 -15.67 -9.27 8.36
C ASP A 172 -15.54 -10.09 9.65
N CYS A 173 -14.63 -11.07 9.69
CA CYS A 173 -14.63 -12.09 10.74
C CYS A 173 -13.40 -12.10 11.64
N SER A 174 -12.28 -11.47 11.24
CA SER A 174 -11.04 -11.49 12.05
C SER A 174 -11.00 -10.43 13.16
N ASN A 175 -12.14 -9.80 13.44
CA ASN A 175 -12.28 -8.88 14.58
C ASN A 175 -12.08 -9.57 15.93
N ILE A 176 -12.49 -10.83 16.04
CA ILE A 176 -12.34 -11.67 17.24
C ILE A 176 -10.87 -11.91 17.62
N THR A 177 -9.96 -11.78 16.65
CA THR A 177 -8.52 -11.86 16.84
C THR A 177 -7.84 -10.49 16.82
N GLY A 178 -8.59 -9.38 16.82
CA GLY A 178 -8.07 -8.03 17.02
C GLY A 178 -7.97 -7.15 15.76
N ASN A 179 -8.38 -7.62 14.58
CA ASN A 179 -8.48 -6.76 13.40
C ASN A 179 -9.74 -5.88 13.43
N LYS A 180 -9.79 -4.84 12.60
CA LYS A 180 -10.86 -3.82 12.62
C LYS A 180 -11.43 -3.55 11.23
N GLY A 181 -11.56 -4.58 10.39
CA GLY A 181 -12.12 -4.45 9.05
C GLY A 181 -11.35 -3.40 8.22
N CYS A 182 -12.06 -2.42 7.67
CA CYS A 182 -11.47 -1.32 6.89
C CYS A 182 -10.74 -0.26 7.71
N ILE A 183 -10.82 -0.28 9.05
CA ILE A 183 -10.07 0.66 9.90
C ILE A 183 -8.61 0.22 10.01
N GLY A 184 -8.34 -1.08 9.82
CA GLY A 184 -7.01 -1.64 9.83
C GLY A 184 -6.88 -2.93 10.63
N GLY A 185 -5.70 -3.49 10.63
CA GLY A 185 -5.40 -4.78 11.24
C GLY A 185 -3.93 -5.15 11.11
N PHE A 186 -3.63 -6.37 11.51
CA PHE A 186 -2.29 -6.93 11.58
C PHE A 186 -2.28 -8.35 11.02
N MET A 187 -1.25 -8.70 10.25
CA MET A 187 -1.20 -9.99 9.55
C MET A 187 -1.19 -11.19 10.52
N PRO A 188 -0.43 -11.19 11.63
CA PRO A 188 -0.54 -12.21 12.68
C PRO A 188 -1.96 -12.47 13.20
N ASN A 189 -2.75 -11.42 13.42
CA ASN A 189 -4.15 -11.57 13.87
C ASN A 189 -4.99 -12.29 12.81
N SER A 190 -4.74 -12.01 11.53
CA SER A 190 -5.38 -12.70 10.42
C SER A 190 -4.98 -14.17 10.38
N PHE A 191 -3.69 -14.49 10.51
CA PHE A 191 -3.24 -15.87 10.57
C PHE A 191 -3.82 -16.63 11.77
N GLN A 192 -3.90 -15.99 12.94
CA GLN A 192 -4.52 -16.57 14.13
C GLN A 192 -6.00 -16.89 13.90
N TYR A 193 -6.74 -16.01 13.22
CA TYR A 193 -8.13 -16.29 12.82
C TYR A 193 -8.19 -17.52 11.90
N ILE A 194 -7.34 -17.58 10.87
CA ILE A 194 -7.34 -18.69 9.91
C ILE A 194 -6.95 -20.02 10.57
N ILE A 195 -6.07 -20.01 11.57
CA ILE A 195 -5.75 -21.21 12.36
C ILE A 195 -6.99 -21.72 13.09
N ASN A 196 -7.75 -20.82 13.71
CA ASN A 196 -8.92 -21.18 14.52
C ASN A 196 -10.13 -21.61 13.67
N TYR A 197 -10.34 -20.96 12.51
CA TYR A 197 -11.59 -21.08 11.75
C TYR A 197 -11.42 -21.55 10.30
N GLY A 198 -10.23 -21.37 9.71
CA GLY A 198 -10.01 -21.49 8.26
C GLY A 198 -10.38 -20.21 7.50
N ILE A 199 -10.24 -20.25 6.18
CA ILE A 199 -10.59 -19.14 5.29
C ILE A 199 -11.28 -19.68 4.03
N GLU A 200 -12.25 -18.92 3.51
CA GLU A 200 -12.95 -19.24 2.28
C GLU A 200 -12.17 -18.84 1.03
N ALA A 201 -12.56 -19.43 -0.11
CA ALA A 201 -12.18 -18.92 -1.42
C ALA A 201 -12.84 -17.56 -1.67
N GLU A 202 -12.30 -16.77 -2.59
CA GLU A 202 -12.89 -15.51 -3.04
C GLU A 202 -14.23 -15.78 -3.77
N VAL A 203 -15.32 -15.80 -3.00
CA VAL A 203 -16.70 -15.86 -3.49
C VAL A 203 -17.43 -14.60 -3.03
N GLY A 204 -18.16 -13.95 -3.94
CA GLY A 204 -18.63 -12.56 -3.80
C GLY A 204 -19.67 -12.26 -2.70
N ASN A 205 -19.94 -13.16 -1.76
CA ASN A 205 -20.93 -12.94 -0.69
C ASN A 205 -20.32 -13.09 0.72
N CYS A 206 -20.57 -12.08 1.54
CA CYS A 206 -20.08 -11.76 2.89
C CYS A 206 -20.74 -12.61 4.01
N LEU A 207 -20.85 -13.93 3.85
CA LEU A 207 -21.34 -14.80 4.92
C LEU A 207 -20.43 -16.00 5.08
N PHE A 208 -19.46 -15.87 5.99
CA PHE A 208 -18.58 -16.99 6.36
C PHE A 208 -19.44 -18.20 6.72
N ASN A 209 -19.20 -19.26 5.98
CA ASN A 209 -19.81 -20.55 6.10
C ASN A 209 -18.70 -21.57 6.31
N ARG A 210 -18.67 -22.18 7.50
CA ARG A 210 -17.67 -23.19 7.85
C ARG A 210 -17.60 -24.35 6.85
N ALA A 211 -18.69 -24.66 6.15
CA ALA A 211 -18.72 -25.69 5.12
C ALA A 211 -18.00 -25.28 3.80
N LYS A 212 -17.68 -24.00 3.62
CA LYS A 212 -17.01 -23.43 2.44
C LYS A 212 -15.54 -23.07 2.68
N VAL A 213 -14.97 -23.46 3.82
CA VAL A 213 -13.54 -23.27 4.10
C VAL A 213 -12.71 -23.91 3.00
N ALA A 214 -11.91 -23.11 2.30
CA ALA A 214 -11.11 -23.52 1.17
C ALA A 214 -9.64 -23.74 1.53
N ALA A 215 -9.14 -23.04 2.56
CA ALA A 215 -7.79 -23.21 3.07
C ALA A 215 -7.72 -23.13 4.60
N LYS A 216 -6.67 -23.73 5.17
CA LYS A 216 -6.35 -23.67 6.59
C LYS A 216 -4.87 -23.37 6.79
N CYS A 217 -4.57 -22.71 7.90
CA CYS A 217 -3.23 -22.45 8.40
C CYS A 217 -3.01 -23.26 9.67
N SER A 218 -1.80 -23.78 9.92
CA SER A 218 -1.45 -24.46 11.17
C SER A 218 -0.72 -23.56 12.15
N SER A 219 0.15 -22.68 11.64
CA SER A 219 0.98 -21.77 12.42
C SER A 219 1.52 -20.66 11.53
N PHE A 220 2.00 -19.59 12.15
CA PHE A 220 2.79 -18.55 11.49
C PHE A 220 4.02 -18.25 12.37
N VAL A 221 5.01 -17.60 11.78
CA VAL A 221 6.27 -17.24 12.45
C VAL A 221 6.59 -15.79 12.10
N ASN A 222 7.07 -15.03 13.09
CA ASN A 222 7.61 -13.70 12.83
C ASN A 222 9.12 -13.77 12.59
N LEU A 223 9.57 -13.09 11.54
CA LEU A 223 10.99 -12.90 11.27
C LEU A 223 11.56 -11.81 12.21
N PRO A 224 12.87 -11.86 12.54
CA PRO A 224 13.51 -10.81 13.31
C PRO A 224 13.37 -9.45 12.60
N SER A 225 12.94 -8.43 13.34
CA SER A 225 12.73 -7.09 12.79
C SER A 225 14.03 -6.52 12.21
N GLY A 226 13.96 -5.97 10.99
CA GLY A 226 15.12 -5.36 10.31
C GLY A 226 16.17 -6.35 9.81
N ASN A 227 15.94 -7.67 9.88
CA ASN A 227 16.89 -8.66 9.39
C ASN A 227 16.55 -9.10 7.95
N GLU A 228 17.12 -8.39 6.97
CA GLU A 228 16.92 -8.68 5.54
C GLU A 228 17.51 -10.05 5.11
N GLN A 229 18.53 -10.56 5.81
CA GLN A 229 19.07 -11.90 5.54
C GLN A 229 18.06 -12.99 5.92
N ALA A 230 17.41 -12.86 7.08
CA ALA A 230 16.31 -13.74 7.49
C ALA A 230 15.12 -13.66 6.53
N LEU A 231 14.77 -12.46 6.06
CA LEU A 231 13.74 -12.27 5.02
C LEU A 231 14.10 -12.95 3.72
N MET A 232 15.33 -12.75 3.21
CA MET A 232 15.83 -13.39 2.00
C MET A 232 15.78 -14.93 2.11
N MET A 233 16.24 -15.49 3.24
CA MET A 233 16.15 -16.93 3.50
C MET A 233 14.71 -17.44 3.50
N ALA A 234 13.80 -16.75 4.21
CA ALA A 234 12.39 -17.13 4.27
C ALA A 234 11.74 -17.07 2.89
N VAL A 235 12.01 -16.02 2.09
CA VAL A 235 11.50 -15.90 0.73
C VAL A 235 12.03 -17.03 -0.16
N ALA A 236 13.32 -17.36 -0.07
CA ALA A 236 13.92 -18.38 -0.92
C ALA A 236 13.46 -19.80 -0.59
N THR A 237 13.24 -20.11 0.70
CA THR A 237 12.99 -21.49 1.17
C THR A 237 11.52 -21.76 1.49
N ILE A 238 10.79 -20.76 1.99
CA ILE A 238 9.41 -20.92 2.47
C ILE A 238 8.39 -20.42 1.46
N GLY A 239 8.52 -19.20 0.93
CA GLY A 239 7.51 -18.61 0.03
C GLY A 239 7.40 -17.09 0.15
N PRO A 240 6.42 -16.48 -0.52
CA PRO A 240 6.03 -15.10 -0.27
C PRO A 240 5.80 -14.84 1.22
N VAL A 241 6.34 -13.72 1.71
CA VAL A 241 6.28 -13.31 3.13
C VAL A 241 5.46 -12.02 3.23
N SER A 242 4.51 -11.99 4.17
CA SER A 242 3.79 -10.76 4.52
C SER A 242 4.74 -9.77 5.18
N VAL A 243 4.86 -8.55 4.62
CA VAL A 243 5.69 -7.47 5.15
C VAL A 243 4.88 -6.19 5.34
N ALA A 244 5.39 -5.29 6.18
CA ALA A 244 4.89 -3.93 6.32
C ALA A 244 6.00 -2.94 5.92
N ILE A 245 5.62 -1.90 5.17
CA ILE A 245 6.52 -0.87 4.66
C ILE A 245 5.90 0.51 4.86
N ASP A 246 6.74 1.54 4.93
CA ASP A 246 6.26 2.93 4.83
C ASP A 246 5.98 3.27 3.36
N SER A 247 4.71 3.56 3.07
CA SER A 247 4.23 3.89 1.73
C SER A 247 3.70 5.32 1.65
N ASN A 248 3.97 6.18 2.64
CA ASN A 248 3.38 7.53 2.77
C ASN A 248 3.98 8.59 1.83
N HIS A 249 4.81 8.16 0.89
CA HIS A 249 5.60 9.04 0.01
C HIS A 249 5.02 9.06 -1.41
N ASN A 250 5.03 10.22 -2.06
CA ASN A 250 4.50 10.38 -3.42
C ASN A 250 5.24 9.48 -4.42
N GLU A 251 6.54 9.32 -4.20
CA GLU A 251 7.46 8.42 -4.89
C GLU A 251 6.90 6.99 -4.93
N PHE A 252 6.37 6.50 -3.81
CA PHE A 252 5.76 5.17 -3.72
C PHE A 252 4.38 5.14 -4.38
N ILE A 253 3.54 6.13 -4.08
CA ILE A 253 2.17 6.22 -4.60
C ILE A 253 2.15 6.24 -6.14
N TYR A 254 3.13 6.91 -6.76
CA TYR A 254 3.23 7.08 -8.20
C TYR A 254 4.32 6.23 -8.84
N TYR A 255 4.92 5.28 -8.12
CA TYR A 255 5.93 4.38 -8.70
C TYR A 255 5.40 3.69 -9.97
N LYS A 256 6.23 3.65 -11.02
CA LYS A 256 5.89 3.03 -12.31
C LYS A 256 6.80 1.86 -12.67
N LYS A 257 8.13 2.04 -12.58
CA LYS A 257 9.12 0.99 -12.87
C LYS A 257 10.51 1.35 -12.35
N GLY A 258 11.40 0.36 -12.27
CA GLY A 258 12.80 0.51 -11.88
C GLY A 258 13.07 -0.06 -10.50
N TRP A 259 14.22 0.27 -9.92
CA TRP A 259 14.57 -0.16 -8.57
C TRP A 259 14.14 0.92 -7.61
N PHE A 260 13.03 0.70 -6.89
CA PHE A 260 12.54 1.67 -5.92
C PHE A 260 13.51 1.73 -4.74
N LEU A 261 14.09 2.91 -4.52
CA LEU A 261 14.86 3.22 -3.33
C LEU A 261 14.25 4.47 -2.74
N MET A 262 13.72 4.34 -1.52
CA MET A 262 13.31 5.51 -0.76
C MET A 262 14.61 6.19 -0.29
N GLU A 263 14.96 7.32 -0.92
CA GLU A 263 16.06 8.12 -0.43
C GLU A 263 15.76 8.48 1.01
N LYS A 264 16.59 8.01 1.95
CA LYS A 264 16.56 8.56 3.30
C LYS A 264 16.88 10.04 3.11
N LEU A 265 15.92 10.91 3.36
CA LEU A 265 16.23 12.30 3.72
C LEU A 265 17.26 12.18 4.84
N CYS A 266 18.53 12.44 4.51
CA CYS A 266 19.57 12.66 5.49
C CYS A 266 19.11 13.86 6.33
N CYS A 267 18.51 13.57 7.47
CA CYS A 267 18.45 14.48 8.61
C CYS A 267 19.52 14.05 9.59
#